data_AF-A0A662T5Y9-F1
#
_entry.id   AF-A0A662T5Y9-F1
#
_cell.length_a   1.000
_cell.length_b   1.000
_cell.length_c   1.000
_cell.angle_alpha   90.00
_cell.angle_beta   90.00
_cell.angle_gamma   90.00
#
_symmetry.space_group_name_H-M   'P 1'
#
loop_
_entity.id
_entity.type
_entity.pdbx_description
1 polymer ?
#
loop_
_entity_poly.entity_id
_entity_poly.type
_entity_poly.pdbx_seq_one_letter_code
_entity_poly.pdbx_strand_id
1 'polypeptide(L)' 'MPKTKVKDRILEELGKGPKTLEELVGLLGAKESVVKGQLTRLVKAGKVEVEEGKYKLIE' A
#
# COMPACT_ATOMS: atom_id res chain seq x y z
N MET A 1 -3.70 -21.77 4.76
CA MET A 1 -2.83 -20.60 4.61
C MET A 1 -3.60 -19.38 5.08
N PRO A 2 -3.10 -18.56 6.02
CA PRO A 2 -3.80 -17.35 6.39
C PRO A 2 -3.89 -16.47 5.14
N LYS A 3 -5.11 -16.11 4.72
CA LYS A 3 -5.33 -15.12 3.66
C LYS A 3 -4.98 -13.75 4.24
N THR A 4 -3.68 -13.46 4.41
CA THR A 4 -3.24 -12.10 4.76
C THR A 4 -3.73 -11.19 3.65
N LYS A 5 -4.60 -10.23 3.99
CA LYS A 5 -5.24 -9.39 2.97
C LYS A 5 -4.15 -8.53 2.35
N VAL A 6 -4.26 -8.27 1.04
CA VAL A 6 -3.32 -7.37 0.32
C VAL A 6 -3.17 -6.03 1.06
N LYS A 7 -4.25 -5.56 1.70
CA LYS A 7 -4.24 -4.37 2.56
C LYS A 7 -3.23 -4.46 3.71
N ASP A 8 -3.20 -5.56 4.46
CA ASP A 8 -2.34 -5.69 5.63
C ASP A 8 -0.88 -5.69 5.21
N ARG A 9 -0.56 -6.43 4.13
CA ARG A 9 0.79 -6.43 3.54
C ARG A 9 1.21 -5.05 3.00
N ILE A 10 0.29 -4.28 2.42
CA ILE A 10 0.57 -2.89 2.01
C ILE A 10 0.98 -2.06 3.22
N LEU A 11 0.23 -2.15 4.32
CA LEU A 11 0.53 -1.41 5.54
C LEU A 11 1.88 -1.83 6.15
N GLU A 12 2.18 -3.13 6.18
CA GLU A 12 3.48 -3.64 6.64
C GLU A 12 4.65 -3.08 5.80
N GLU A 13 4.50 -3.04 4.48
CA GLU A 13 5.53 -2.50 3.58
C GLU A 13 5.66 -0.98 3.69
N LEU A 14 4.55 -0.25 3.86
CA LEU A 14 4.57 1.20 4.08
C LEU A 14 5.08 1.60 5.47
N GLY A 15 4.91 0.73 6.48
CA GLY A 15 5.50 0.92 7.81
C GLY A 15 7.03 0.81 7.81
N LYS A 16 7.62 0.14 6.80
CA LYS A 16 9.08 0.11 6.59
C LYS A 16 9.62 1.37 5.89
N GLY A 17 8.74 2.20 5.35
CA GLY A 17 9.10 3.43 4.65
C GLY A 17 8.20 3.73 3.45
N PRO A 18 8.27 4.95 2.91
CA PRO A 18 7.47 5.37 1.77
C PRO A 18 7.84 4.59 0.50
N LYS A 19 6.84 4.08 -0.22
CA LYS A 19 7.02 3.25 -1.44
C LYS A 19 6.11 3.69 -2.58
N THR A 20 6.54 3.45 -3.81
CA THR A 20 5.69 3.67 -4.99
C THR A 20 4.69 2.53 -5.19
N LEU A 21 3.69 2.78 -6.05
CA LEU A 21 2.75 1.73 -6.47
C LEU A 21 3.48 0.53 -7.11
N GLU A 22 4.47 0.79 -7.96
CA GLU A 22 5.23 -0.24 -8.67
C GLU A 22 6.05 -1.10 -7.69
N GLU A 23 6.71 -0.48 -6.71
CA GLU A 23 7.44 -1.20 -5.67
C GLU A 23 6.50 -2.11 -4.86
N LEU A 24 5.34 -1.58 -4.46
CA LEU A 24 4.35 -2.35 -3.72
C LEU A 24 3.83 -3.53 -4.57
N VAL A 25 3.52 -3.30 -5.85
CA VAL A 25 3.09 -4.36 -6.77
C VAL A 25 4.14 -5.46 -6.88
N GLY A 26 5.41 -5.10 -7.05
CA GLY A 26 6.52 -6.05 -7.11
C GLY A 26 6.71 -6.85 -5.82
N LEU A 27 6.65 -6.19 -4.66
CA LEU A 27 6.82 -6.83 -3.35
C LEU A 27 5.63 -7.72 -2.96
N LEU A 28 4.43 -7.31 -3.33
CA LEU A 28 3.19 -8.00 -2.97
C LEU A 28 2.89 -9.17 -3.91
N GLY A 29 3.39 -9.12 -5.16
CA GLY A 29 3.01 -10.06 -6.22
C GLY A 29 1.53 -9.95 -6.58
N ALA A 30 0.92 -8.78 -6.35
CA ALA A 30 -0.49 -8.53 -6.54
C ALA A 30 -0.73 -7.66 -7.78
N LYS A 31 -1.90 -7.82 -8.43
CA LYS A 31 -2.25 -6.97 -9.58
C LYS A 31 -2.26 -5.50 -9.19
N GLU A 32 -1.70 -4.66 -10.06
CA GLU A 32 -1.65 -3.20 -9.86
C GLU A 32 -3.01 -2.60 -9.53
N SER A 33 -4.08 -3.00 -10.24
CA SER A 33 -5.43 -2.51 -9.98
C SER A 33 -5.92 -2.83 -8.55
N VAL A 34 -5.51 -3.97 -8.00
CA VAL A 34 -5.85 -4.37 -6.63
C VAL A 34 -5.09 -3.51 -5.62
N VAL A 35 -3.78 -3.36 -5.80
CA VAL A 35 -2.92 -2.54 -4.93
C VAL A 35 -3.37 -1.08 -4.95
N LYS A 36 -3.57 -0.51 -6.14
CA LYS A 36 -4.09 0.85 -6.34
C LYS A 36 -5.45 1.02 -5.66
N GLY A 37 -6.38 0.08 -5.86
CA GLY A 37 -7.69 0.12 -5.20
C GLY A 37 -7.63 0.06 -3.67
N GLN A 38 -6.67 -0.66 -3.09
CA GLN A 38 -6.45 -0.65 -1.64
C GLN A 38 -5.81 0.66 -1.18
N LEU A 39 -4.78 1.15 -1.86
CA LEU A 39 -4.12 2.42 -1.55
C LEU A 39 -5.10 3.59 -1.60
N THR A 40 -5.96 3.69 -2.63
CA THR A 40 -7.00 4.71 -2.69
C THR A 40 -7.95 4.65 -1.49
N ARG A 41 -8.31 3.45 -1.01
CA ARG A 41 -9.13 3.32 0.20
C ARG A 41 -8.39 3.73 1.47
N LEU A 42 -7.10 3.43 1.57
CA LEU A 42 -6.26 3.82 2.70
C LEU A 42 -6.03 5.33 2.76
N VAL A 43 -5.80 5.97 1.60
CA VAL A 43 -5.70 7.43 1.48
C VAL A 43 -7.01 8.10 1.85
N LYS A 44 -8.15 7.61 1.33
CA LYS A 44 -9.48 8.11 1.74
C LYS A 44 -9.77 7.91 3.23
N ALA A 45 -9.21 6.87 3.85
CA ALA A 45 -9.34 6.62 5.28
C ALA A 45 -8.35 7.44 6.13
N GLY A 46 -7.51 8.28 5.52
CA GLY A 46 -6.50 9.09 6.22
C GLY A 46 -5.35 8.29 6.82
N LYS A 47 -5.15 7.03 6.42
CA LYS A 47 -4.08 6.16 6.94
C LYS A 47 -2.79 6.24 6.12
N VAL A 48 -2.88 6.72 4.89
CA VAL A 48 -1.76 6.80 3.96
C VAL A 48 -1.83 8.15 3.25
N GLU A 49 -0.72 8.85 3.13
CA GLU A 49 -0.60 10.04 2.28
C GLU A 49 0.19 9.70 1.02
N VAL A 50 0.00 10.55 0.00
CA VAL A 50 0.86 10.53 -1.18
C VAL A 50 1.76 11.76 -1.10
N GLU A 51 3.05 11.53 -0.89
CA GLU A 51 4.08 12.55 -0.80
C GLU A 51 5.14 12.24 -1.87
N GLU A 52 5.42 13.21 -2.75
CA GLU A 52 6.40 13.07 -3.84
C GLU A 52 6.20 11.83 -4.74
N GLY A 53 4.94 11.42 -4.98
CA GLY A 53 4.62 10.25 -5.78
C GLY A 53 4.81 8.90 -5.08
N LYS A 54 5.14 8.92 -3.79
CA LYS A 54 5.23 7.73 -2.92
C LYS A 54 4.07 7.72 -1.94
N TYR A 55 3.64 6.52 -1.60
CA TYR A 55 2.68 6.29 -0.53
C TYR A 55 3.44 6.20 0.78
N LYS A 56 2.98 6.89 1.80
CA LYS A 56 3.58 6.91 3.14
C LYS A 56 2.50 6.64 4.17
N LEU A 57 2.81 5.76 5.13
CA LEU A 57 1.89 5.49 6.23
C LEU A 57 1.81 6.73 7.12
N ILE A 58 0.58 7.22 7.34
CA ILE A 58 0.26 8.21 8.36
C ILE A 58 -0.37 7.39 9.48
N GLU A 59 0.39 7.12 10.53
CA GLU A 59 -0.16 6.52 11.75
C GLU A 59 -0.79 7.59 12.64
#